data_AF-A0A535VN69-F1
#
_entry.id   AF-A0A535VN69-F1
#
_cell.length_a   1.000
_cell.length_b   1.000
_cell.length_c   1.000
_cell.angle_alpha   90.00
_cell.angle_beta   90.00
_cell.angle_gamma   90.00
#
_symmetry.space_group_name_H-M   'P 1'
#
loop_
_entity.id
_entity.type
_entity.pdbx_description
1 polymer ?
#
loop_
_entity_poly.entity_id
_entity_poly.type
_entity_poly.pdbx_seq_one_letter_code
_entity_poly.pdbx_strand_id
1 'polypeptide(L)'
;MNEYVEEKQSIGQCAAEHIHDGETIILDASSTNHFVLPFLAKKRNLTVITNSLYISKELMTISETNPRLTVICTGGTLFMRSYSFIGMIAEQALSQFYVDKAF
;
A
#
# COMPACT_ATOMS: atom_id res chain seq x y z
N MET A 1 13.82 7.00 12.18
CA MET A 1 13.08 8.09 12.85
C MET A 1 12.18 8.68 11.79
N ASN A 2 10.86 8.68 11.95
CA ASN A 2 9.97 9.30 10.97
C ASN A 2 10.14 10.81 11.07
N GLU A 3 10.91 11.37 10.14
CA GLU A 3 10.98 12.81 9.94
C GLU A 3 9.73 13.27 9.18
N TYR A 4 9.29 14.50 9.45
CA TYR A 4 8.15 15.17 8.77
C TYR A 4 6.81 14.44 8.95
N VAL A 5 6.49 14.04 10.18
CA VAL A 5 5.28 13.26 10.48
C VAL A 5 4.02 14.05 10.12
N GLU A 6 3.94 15.32 10.49
CA GLU A 6 2.75 16.15 10.27
C GLU A 6 2.50 16.36 8.77
N GLU A 7 3.56 16.62 8.01
CA GLU A 7 3.48 16.79 6.56
C GLU A 7 3.09 15.48 5.88
N LYS A 8 3.67 14.35 6.30
CA LYS A 8 3.30 13.04 5.73
C LYS A 8 1.89 12.61 6.11
N GLN A 9 1.39 12.99 7.29
CA GLN A 9 -0.01 12.81 7.66
C GLN A 9 -0.94 13.61 6.73
N SER A 10 -0.60 14.87 6.47
CA SER A 10 -1.36 15.72 5.53
C SER A 10 -1.35 15.14 4.11
N ILE A 11 -0.19 14.67 3.63
CA ILE A 11 -0.08 14.00 2.33
C ILE A 11 -0.91 12.72 2.30
N GLY A 12 -0.81 11.89 3.35
CA GLY A 12 -1.53 10.61 3.45
C GLY A 12 -3.05 10.79 3.45
N GLN A 13 -3.54 11.81 4.16
CA GLN A 13 -4.95 12.18 4.14
C GLN A 13 -5.40 12.63 2.75
N CYS A 14 -4.65 13.55 2.12
CA CYS A 14 -4.98 14.05 0.79
C CYS A 14 -4.99 12.91 -0.25
N ALA A 15 -3.97 12.03 -0.24
CA ALA A 15 -3.93 10.87 -1.12
C ALA A 15 -5.16 9.95 -0.93
N ALA A 16 -5.60 9.75 0.32
CA ALA A 16 -6.77 8.92 0.61
C ALA A 16 -8.11 9.49 0.12
N GLU A 17 -8.20 10.81 -0.12
CA GLU A 17 -9.37 11.44 -0.74
C GLU A 17 -9.49 11.08 -2.24
N HIS A 18 -8.37 10.75 -2.88
CA HIS A 18 -8.33 10.31 -4.27
C HIS A 18 -8.56 8.81 -4.45
N ILE A 19 -8.52 8.00 -3.38
CA ILE A 19 -8.76 6.55 -3.46
C ILE A 19 -10.26 6.29 -3.31
N HIS A 20 -10.88 5.62 -4.27
CA HIS A 20 -12.33 5.39 -4.30
C HIS A 20 -12.68 3.92 -4.10
N ASP A 21 -13.94 3.65 -3.78
CA ASP A 21 -14.44 2.28 -3.60
C ASP A 21 -14.37 1.52 -4.93
N GLY A 22 -13.96 0.25 -4.87
CA GLY A 22 -13.83 -0.63 -6.04
C GLY A 22 -12.52 -0.50 -6.81
N GLU A 23 -11.63 0.41 -6.43
CA GLU A 23 -10.37 0.62 -7.14
C GLU A 23 -9.30 -0.41 -6.82
N THR A 24 -8.34 -0.53 -7.73
CA THR A 24 -7.07 -1.21 -7.53
C THR A 24 -5.96 -0.17 -7.48
N ILE A 25 -5.20 -0.14 -6.39
CA ILE A 25 -4.12 0.82 -6.17
C ILE A 25 -2.78 0.13 -5.89
N ILE A 26 -1.69 0.80 -6.22
CA ILE A 26 -0.34 0.43 -5.75
C ILE A 26 0.05 1.35 -4.59
N LEU A 27 0.57 0.75 -3.52
CA LEU A 27 1.31 1.45 -2.46
C LEU A 27 2.73 0.88 -2.39
N ASP A 28 3.73 1.70 -2.69
CA ASP A 28 5.13 1.30 -2.60
C ASP A 28 5.65 1.19 -1.14
N ALA A 29 6.95 0.95 -0.97
CA ALA A 29 7.60 0.87 0.34
C ALA A 29 8.00 2.22 0.95
N SER A 30 7.44 3.33 0.49
CA SER A 30 7.74 4.65 1.04
C SER A 30 7.12 4.86 2.42
N SER A 31 7.84 5.60 3.28
CA SER A 31 7.33 5.95 4.62
C SER A 31 6.09 6.85 4.57
N THR A 32 5.85 7.55 3.47
CA THR A 32 4.69 8.43 3.30
C THR A 32 3.41 7.62 3.07
N ASN A 33 3.50 6.52 2.30
CA ASN A 33 2.35 5.64 2.05
C ASN A 33 1.80 4.97 3.32
N HIS A 34 2.61 4.87 4.37
CA HIS A 34 2.12 4.41 5.68
C HIS A 34 0.99 5.29 6.23
N PHE A 35 1.03 6.59 5.96
CA PHE A 35 0.03 7.54 6.46
C PHE A 35 -1.29 7.51 5.68
N VAL A 36 -1.33 6.81 4.54
CA VAL A 36 -2.57 6.56 3.78
C VAL A 36 -3.41 5.46 4.45
N LEU A 37 -2.76 4.48 5.08
CA LEU A 37 -3.37 3.23 5.55
C LEU A 37 -4.57 3.42 6.49
N PRO A 38 -4.54 4.30 7.51
CA PRO A 38 -5.66 4.47 8.43
C PRO A 38 -6.98 4.86 7.74
N PHE A 39 -6.88 5.50 6.58
CA PHE A 39 -8.04 5.94 5.81
C PHE A 39 -8.63 4.83 4.92
N LEU A 40 -7.90 3.72 4.70
CA LEU A 40 -8.34 2.60 3.86
C LEU A 40 -9.36 1.69 4.55
N ALA A 41 -9.44 1.71 5.88
CA ALA A 41 -10.41 0.92 6.64
C ALA A 41 -11.88 1.22 6.26
N LYS A 42 -12.15 2.43 5.74
CA LYS A 42 -13.50 2.86 5.35
C LYS A 42 -13.83 2.57 3.88
N LYS A 43 -12.84 2.20 3.06
CA LYS A 43 -13.01 1.95 1.62
C LYS A 43 -13.61 0.57 1.38
N ARG A 44 -14.46 0.43 0.37
CA ARG A 44 -15.15 -0.83 0.06
C ARG A 44 -14.58 -1.42 -1.22
N ASN A 45 -14.39 -2.74 -1.24
CA ASN A 45 -13.92 -3.48 -2.41
C ASN A 45 -12.60 -2.94 -2.98
N LEU A 46 -11.71 -2.47 -2.12
CA LEU A 46 -10.41 -1.92 -2.50
C LEU A 46 -9.42 -3.07 -2.68
N THR A 47 -8.65 -3.04 -3.77
CA THR A 47 -7.48 -3.90 -3.95
C THR A 47 -6.22 -3.08 -3.78
N VAL A 48 -5.34 -3.50 -2.88
CA VAL A 48 -4.04 -2.86 -2.66
C VAL A 48 -2.93 -3.81 -3.08
N ILE A 49 -2.13 -3.37 -4.04
CA ILE A 49 -0.93 -4.05 -4.48
C ILE A 49 0.27 -3.36 -3.82
N THR A 50 1.16 -4.12 -3.19
CA THR A 50 2.32 -3.54 -2.53
C THR A 50 3.55 -4.42 -2.66
N ASN A 51 4.71 -3.77 -2.81
CA ASN A 51 6.00 -4.42 -2.67
C ASN A 51 6.57 -4.25 -1.25
N SER A 52 5.80 -3.79 -0.27
CA SER A 52 6.30 -3.50 1.08
C SER A 52 5.78 -4.49 2.11
N LEU A 53 6.70 -5.24 2.74
CA LEU A 53 6.34 -6.13 3.84
C LEU A 53 5.69 -5.37 5.00
N TYR A 54 6.13 -4.12 5.22
CA TYR A 54 5.59 -3.28 6.28
C TYR A 54 4.15 -2.85 5.99
N ILE A 55 3.88 -2.35 4.78
CA ILE A 55 2.52 -2.00 4.36
C ILE A 55 1.61 -3.24 4.39
N SER A 56 2.07 -4.40 3.90
CA SER A 56 1.31 -5.65 3.95
C SER A 56 0.89 -6.02 5.37
N LYS A 57 1.79 -5.87 6.35
CA LYS A 57 1.51 -6.18 7.76
C LYS A 57 0.43 -5.27 8.33
N GLU A 58 0.50 -3.97 8.06
CA GLU A 58 -0.49 -3.01 8.56
C GLU A 58 -1.87 -3.22 7.90
N LEU A 59 -1.88 -3.54 6.60
CA LEU A 59 -3.11 -3.90 5.88
C LEU A 59 -3.77 -5.17 6.42
N MET A 60 -2.99 -6.13 6.94
CA MET A 60 -3.52 -7.32 7.61
C MET A 60 -4.38 -6.92 8.82
N THR A 61 -3.91 -5.98 9.65
CA THR A 61 -4.69 -5.45 10.77
C THR A 61 -5.94 -4.71 10.29
N ILE A 62 -5.83 -3.91 9.21
CA ILE A 62 -7.00 -3.21 8.64
C ILE A 62 -8.05 -4.20 8.12
N SER A 63 -7.62 -5.33 7.54
CA SER A 63 -8.51 -6.35 6.98
C SER A 63 -9.45 -6.97 8.03
N GLU A 64 -9.09 -6.96 9.31
CA GLU A 64 -9.95 -7.41 10.42
C GLU A 64 -11.23 -6.58 10.52
N THR A 65 -11.13 -5.28 10.19
CA THR A 65 -12.27 -4.34 10.19
C THR A 65 -12.84 -4.09 8.80
N ASN A 66 -12.12 -4.49 7.75
CA ASN A 66 -12.51 -4.35 6.35
C ASN A 66 -12.32 -5.68 5.58
N PRO A 67 -13.26 -6.63 5.71
CA PRO A 67 -13.12 -7.97 5.12
C PRO A 67 -13.18 -8.01 3.59
N ARG A 68 -13.47 -6.87 2.94
CA ARG A 68 -13.51 -6.73 1.47
C ARG A 68 -12.26 -6.06 0.90
N LEU A 69 -11.26 -5.81 1.75
CA LEU A 69 -9.93 -5.40 1.33
C LEU A 69 -9.20 -6.60 0.72
N THR A 70 -8.75 -6.48 -0.53
CA THR A 70 -7.85 -7.46 -1.15
C THR A 70 -6.43 -6.92 -1.10
N VAL A 71 -5.47 -7.73 -0.66
CA VAL A 71 -4.05 -7.36 -0.59
C VAL A 71 -3.24 -8.29 -1.47
N ILE A 72 -2.48 -7.72 -2.40
CA ILE A 72 -1.57 -8.44 -3.28
C ILE A 72 -0.15 -7.99 -2.97
N CYS A 73 0.69 -8.93 -2.57
CA CYS A 73 2.12 -8.68 -2.36
C CYS A 73 2.87 -9.09 -3.62
N THR A 74 3.77 -8.24 -4.13
CA THR A 74 4.53 -8.56 -5.35
C THR A 74 5.43 -9.79 -5.18
N GLY A 75 5.84 -10.09 -3.95
CA GLY A 75 6.84 -11.11 -3.65
C GLY A 75 8.20 -10.81 -4.29
N GLY A 76 9.13 -11.75 -4.20
CA GLY A 76 10.50 -11.59 -4.70
C GLY A 76 11.52 -11.54 -3.57
N THR A 77 12.64 -10.84 -3.79
CA THR A 77 13.72 -10.78 -2.81
C THR A 77 13.44 -9.67 -1.79
N LEU A 78 13.40 -10.01 -0.51
CA LEU A 78 13.23 -9.02 0.56
C LEU A 78 14.52 -8.22 0.76
N PHE A 79 14.48 -6.93 0.45
CA PHE A 79 15.57 -6.00 0.72
C PHE A 79 15.48 -5.48 2.15
N MET A 80 16.35 -5.98 3.02
CA MET A 80 16.29 -5.76 4.47
C MET A 80 16.39 -4.30 4.91
N ARG A 81 16.96 -3.40 4.09
CA ARG A 81 17.12 -1.98 4.46
C ARG A 81 15.80 -1.20 4.41
N SER A 82 14.91 -1.54 3.49
CA SER A 82 13.62 -0.86 3.28
C SER A 82 12.42 -1.76 3.54
N TYR A 83 12.65 -3.03 3.87
CA TYR A 83 11.59 -4.05 4.00
C TYR A 83 10.70 -4.16 2.75
N SER A 84 11.30 -3.95 1.58
CA SER A 84 10.63 -4.01 0.29
C SER A 84 11.03 -5.25 -0.50
N PHE A 85 10.11 -5.81 -1.26
CA PHE A 85 10.37 -6.83 -2.25
C PHE A 85 10.91 -6.18 -3.53
N ILE A 86 12.02 -6.72 -4.03
CA ILE A 86 12.73 -6.23 -5.21
C ILE A 86 13.11 -7.38 -6.15
N GLY A 87 13.63 -7.00 -7.32
CA GLY A 87 14.15 -7.91 -8.32
C GLY A 87 13.08 -8.45 -9.27
N MET A 88 13.51 -9.34 -10.17
CA MET A 88 12.74 -9.80 -11.31
C MET A 88 11.33 -10.29 -10.95
N ILE A 89 11.16 -11.03 -9.85
CA ILE A 89 9.84 -11.54 -9.43
C ILE A 89 8.90 -10.38 -9.08
N ALA A 90 9.39 -9.38 -8.34
CA ALA A 90 8.58 -8.24 -7.94
C ALA A 90 8.16 -7.40 -9.16
N GLU A 91 9.10 -7.17 -10.08
CA GLU A 91 8.88 -6.43 -11.32
C GLU A 91 7.91 -7.16 -12.26
N GLN A 92 8.07 -8.48 -12.40
CA GLN A 92 7.16 -9.31 -13.19
C GLN A 92 5.75 -9.30 -12.60
N ALA A 93 5.61 -9.44 -11.27
CA ALA A 93 4.31 -9.37 -10.63
C ALA A 93 3.62 -8.02 -10.92
N LEU A 94 4.33 -6.89 -10.73
CA LEU A 94 3.78 -5.57 -11.02
C LEU A 94 3.35 -5.41 -12.49
N SER A 95 4.11 -5.99 -13.43
CA SER A 95 3.79 -5.92 -14.86
C SER A 95 2.48 -6.61 -15.27
N GLN A 96 1.91 -7.47 -14.41
CA GLN A 96 0.66 -8.19 -14.68
C GLN A 96 -0.60 -7.40 -14.31
N PHE A 97 -0.46 -6.23 -13.66
CA PHE A 97 -1.60 -5.48 -13.15
C PHE A 97 -1.84 -4.19 -13.92
N TYR A 98 -3.10 -3.95 -14.25
CA TYR A 98 -3.61 -2.62 -14.58
C TYR A 98 -4.26 -2.06 -13.31
N VAL A 99 -3.84 -0.87 -12.90
CA VAL A 99 -4.28 -0.24 -11.65
C VAL A 99 -4.88 1.12 -11.94
N ASP A 100 -5.82 1.55 -11.10
CA ASP A 100 -6.44 2.87 -11.21
C ASP A 100 -5.47 3.97 -10.78
N LYS A 101 -4.68 3.71 -9.73
CA LYS A 101 -3.72 4.67 -9.16
C LYS A 101 -2.48 3.98 -8.60
N ALA A 102 -1.36 4.71 -8.59
CA ALA A 102 -0.13 4.31 -7.93
C ALA A 102 0.40 5.47 -7.10
N PHE A 103 0.81 5.18 -5.87
CA PHE A 103 1.33 6.12 -4.89
C PHE A 103 2.70 5.70 -4.38
#